data_AF-A0A0V1D2K1-F1
#
_entry.id   AF-A0A0V1D2K1-F1
#
_cell.length_a   1.000
_cell.length_b   1.000
_cell.length_c   1.000
_cell.angle_alpha   90.00
_cell.angle_beta   90.00
_cell.angle_gamma   90.00
#
_symmetry.space_group_name_H-M   'P 1'
#
loop_
_entity.id
_entity.type
_entity.pdbx_description
1 polymer ?
#
loop_
_entity_poly.entity_id
_entity_poly.type
_entity_poly.pdbx_seq_one_letter_code
_entity_poly.pdbx_strand_id
1 'polypeptide(L)'
;MNLLLGRSSVLIVKDLYTSVSFAEMSGYLSITSVAKSLCDSLTKNSSVIIPDPTLFCQKWITLKRAFPDKLQVVSDFDKTLSKFQLKNGDLAWSTHDVVEQSIFQTDKEIFAQFKSLREKYYPVEFDPHMSDEDKIPSMEHWWKSCHDLIVKSKTKASSLEAFTAKSKLILRREVSVFFDILQRNRIPFIIFSAGIGDVITYVLKRHLKSVPENVHLISNFFELNDEVYIYIYILKRTIKLALQIITFAQFSLLRCLQGIVCGFKEPMIHTFNKNASVIVDEGKCFYEKIRNRDCVLLIGDSLGDVHMDVGVVTERCILKVGFLNENCEKLKQRYKSEYDVIICNDQTFRIPNHILQSMLHTTS
;
A
#
# COMPACT_ATOMS: atom_id res chain seq x y z
N MET A 1 -15.38 -12.41 -78.47
CA MET A 1 -16.34 -11.32 -78.75
C MET A 1 -16.65 -10.65 -77.42
N ASN A 2 -16.15 -9.42 -77.26
CA ASN A 2 -16.40 -8.42 -76.20
C ASN A 2 -17.83 -8.47 -75.60
N LEU A 3 -18.10 -8.17 -74.32
CA LEU A 3 -17.78 -6.93 -73.60
C LEU A 3 -17.88 -7.08 -72.05
N LEU A 4 -17.00 -6.35 -71.37
CA LEU A 4 -17.09 -5.86 -69.98
C LEU A 4 -18.24 -4.86 -69.77
N LEU A 5 -18.67 -4.69 -68.51
CA LEU A 5 -19.18 -3.50 -67.78
C LEU A 5 -19.93 -4.05 -66.54
N GLY A 6 -19.73 -3.74 -65.26
CA GLY A 6 -19.05 -2.66 -64.52
C GLY A 6 -19.99 -2.17 -63.40
N ARG A 7 -19.51 -2.11 -62.13
CA ARG A 7 -20.09 -1.45 -60.92
C ARG A 7 -21.23 -2.21 -60.20
N SER A 8 -21.37 -2.26 -58.88
CA SER A 8 -20.77 -1.57 -57.72
C SER A 8 -20.82 -2.46 -56.48
N SER A 9 -19.79 -2.35 -55.64
CA SER A 9 -19.69 -2.86 -54.28
C SER A 9 -20.67 -2.14 -53.35
N VAL A 10 -21.63 -2.88 -52.78
CA VAL A 10 -22.37 -2.46 -51.57
C VAL A 10 -22.15 -3.56 -50.54
N LEU A 11 -21.11 -3.38 -49.72
CA LEU A 11 -21.01 -4.03 -48.42
C LEU A 11 -22.15 -3.47 -47.57
N ILE A 12 -23.23 -4.23 -47.45
CA ILE A 12 -24.26 -3.98 -46.44
C ILE A 12 -23.59 -4.29 -45.10
N VAL A 13 -23.16 -3.23 -44.42
CA VAL A 13 -22.87 -3.24 -42.98
C VAL A 13 -24.19 -3.56 -42.29
N LYS A 14 -24.46 -4.85 -42.05
CA LYS A 14 -25.54 -5.26 -41.15
C LYS A 14 -25.04 -5.04 -39.73
N ASP A 15 -25.52 -3.94 -39.17
CA ASP A 15 -25.73 -3.65 -37.76
C ASP A 15 -25.41 -4.80 -36.79
N LEU A 16 -24.23 -4.75 -36.17
CA LEU A 16 -24.02 -5.31 -34.83
C LEU A 16 -24.52 -4.29 -33.80
N TYR A 17 -25.83 -4.07 -33.76
CA TYR A 17 -26.48 -3.55 -32.56
C TYR A 17 -27.05 -4.74 -31.82
N THR A 18 -26.27 -5.25 -30.87
CA THR A 18 -26.73 -6.19 -29.85
C THR A 18 -27.90 -5.55 -29.10
N SER A 19 -29.05 -6.22 -29.11
CA SER A 19 -30.24 -5.83 -28.35
C SER A 19 -29.95 -5.94 -26.86
N VAL A 20 -29.55 -4.84 -26.23
CA VAL A 20 -29.50 -4.71 -24.77
C VAL A 20 -30.93 -4.73 -24.25
N SER A 21 -31.23 -5.58 -23.27
CA SER A 21 -32.58 -5.67 -22.71
C SER A 21 -32.98 -4.36 -21.99
N PHE A 22 -34.28 -4.06 -21.94
CA PHE A 22 -34.78 -2.85 -21.26
C PHE A 22 -34.36 -2.79 -19.77
N ALA A 23 -34.27 -3.94 -19.10
CA ALA A 23 -33.78 -4.04 -17.72
C ALA A 23 -32.29 -3.69 -17.62
N GLU A 24 -31.45 -4.17 -18.54
CA GLU A 24 -30.03 -3.80 -18.60
C GLU A 24 -29.82 -2.32 -18.91
N MET A 25 -30.63 -1.74 -19.80
CA MET A 25 -30.64 -0.31 -20.07
C MET A 25 -31.07 0.53 -18.86
N SER A 26 -32.14 0.11 -18.16
CA SER A 26 -32.63 0.79 -16.94
C SER A 26 -31.59 0.74 -15.81
N GLY A 27 -30.96 -0.41 -15.60
CA GLY A 27 -29.86 -0.55 -14.65
C GLY A 27 -28.63 0.30 -15.02
N TYR A 28 -28.32 0.41 -16.32
CA TYR A 28 -27.22 1.24 -16.83
C TYR A 28 -27.48 2.75 -16.64
N LEU A 29 -28.71 3.20 -16.87
CA LEU A 29 -29.12 4.59 -16.61
C LEU A 29 -29.05 4.92 -15.12
N SER A 30 -29.42 3.97 -14.26
CA SER A 30 -29.35 4.10 -12.80
C SER A 30 -27.91 4.26 -12.29
N ILE A 31 -26.99 3.36 -12.66
CA ILE A 31 -25.57 3.40 -12.21
C ILE A 31 -24.83 4.66 -12.69
N THR A 32 -25.14 5.15 -13.90
CA THR A 32 -24.52 6.37 -14.45
C THR A 32 -24.95 7.60 -13.65
N SER A 33 -26.22 7.65 -13.24
CA SER A 33 -26.72 8.74 -12.40
C SER A 33 -26.06 8.76 -11.02
N VAL A 34 -25.83 7.58 -10.41
CA VAL A 34 -25.09 7.44 -9.15
C VAL A 34 -23.65 7.90 -9.30
N ALA A 35 -22.96 7.49 -10.37
CA ALA A 35 -21.58 7.92 -10.64
C ALA A 35 -21.48 9.45 -10.77
N LYS A 36 -22.41 10.06 -11.51
CA LYS A 36 -22.48 11.52 -11.64
C LYS A 36 -22.76 12.20 -10.30
N SER A 37 -23.72 11.71 -9.52
CA SER A 37 -24.02 12.25 -8.20
C SER A 37 -22.84 12.13 -7.23
N LEU A 38 -22.09 11.02 -7.27
CA LEU A 38 -20.87 10.85 -6.50
C LEU A 38 -19.80 11.86 -6.95
N CYS A 39 -19.57 12.00 -8.25
CA CYS A 39 -18.62 12.97 -8.79
C CYS A 39 -18.98 14.42 -8.39
N ASP A 40 -20.26 14.79 -8.48
CA ASP A 40 -20.76 16.11 -8.09
C ASP A 40 -20.62 16.34 -6.57
N SER A 41 -20.82 15.30 -5.76
CA SER A 41 -20.61 15.35 -4.31
C SER A 41 -19.13 15.56 -3.96
N LEU A 42 -18.24 14.83 -4.63
CA LEU A 42 -16.80 14.92 -4.42
C LEU A 42 -16.24 16.27 -4.85
N THR A 43 -16.62 16.79 -6.02
CA THR A 43 -16.13 18.08 -6.53
C THR A 43 -16.61 19.29 -5.73
N LYS A 44 -17.69 19.17 -4.95
CA LYS A 44 -18.12 20.19 -3.97
C LYS A 44 -17.18 20.29 -2.77
N ASN A 45 -16.40 19.25 -2.48
CA ASN A 45 -15.43 19.29 -1.40
C ASN A 45 -14.16 20.03 -1.86
N SER A 46 -13.84 21.15 -1.21
CA SER A 46 -12.66 21.97 -1.53
C SER A 46 -11.32 21.24 -1.36
N SER A 47 -11.30 20.13 -0.60
CA SER A 47 -10.11 19.29 -0.44
C SER A 47 -9.99 18.21 -1.53
N VAL A 48 -10.88 18.18 -2.52
CA VAL A 48 -10.89 17.16 -3.58
C VAL A 48 -10.67 17.81 -4.94
N ILE A 49 -9.80 17.18 -5.74
CA ILE A 49 -9.62 17.52 -7.15
C ILE A 49 -9.86 16.24 -7.94
N ILE A 50 -10.77 16.30 -8.92
CA ILE A 50 -10.97 15.25 -9.92
C ILE A 50 -10.49 15.83 -11.25
N PRO A 51 -9.30 15.46 -11.75
CA PRO A 51 -8.73 16.05 -12.97
C PRO A 51 -9.60 15.80 -14.21
N ASP A 52 -10.16 14.60 -14.33
CA ASP A 52 -11.09 14.21 -15.39
C ASP A 52 -12.35 13.57 -14.78
N PRO A 53 -13.42 14.36 -14.57
CA PRO A 53 -14.70 13.87 -14.06
C PRO A 53 -15.33 12.76 -14.91
N THR A 54 -15.11 12.77 -16.22
CA THR A 54 -15.69 11.78 -17.14
C THR A 54 -14.98 10.44 -16.97
N LEU A 55 -13.65 10.45 -16.99
CA LEU A 55 -12.84 9.26 -16.76
C LEU A 55 -13.08 8.68 -15.35
N PHE A 56 -13.18 9.53 -14.33
CA PHE A 56 -13.54 9.12 -12.98
C PHE A 56 -14.86 8.34 -12.97
N CYS A 57 -15.92 8.89 -13.59
CA CYS A 57 -17.22 8.21 -13.65
C CYS A 57 -17.13 6.87 -14.39
N GLN A 58 -16.42 6.80 -15.52
CA GLN A 58 -16.24 5.57 -16.30
C GLN A 58 -15.53 4.47 -15.49
N LYS A 59 -14.43 4.82 -14.82
CA LYS A 59 -13.69 3.89 -13.96
C LYS A 59 -14.53 3.45 -12.76
N TRP A 60 -15.18 4.40 -12.09
CA TRP A 60 -16.02 4.09 -10.94
C TRP A 60 -17.18 3.16 -11.29
N ILE A 61 -17.87 3.38 -12.43
CA ILE A 61 -18.93 2.48 -12.92
C ILE A 61 -18.38 1.06 -13.15
N THR A 62 -17.18 0.95 -13.71
CA THR A 62 -16.51 -0.33 -13.94
C THR A 62 -16.20 -1.04 -12.62
N LEU A 63 -15.64 -0.33 -11.64
CA LEU A 63 -15.39 -0.86 -10.29
C LEU A 63 -16.70 -1.26 -9.59
N LYS A 64 -17.77 -0.45 -9.71
CA LYS A 64 -19.10 -0.75 -9.14
C LYS A 64 -19.68 -2.05 -9.70
N ARG A 65 -19.51 -2.33 -10.99
CA ARG A 65 -19.94 -3.59 -11.63
C ARG A 65 -19.10 -4.79 -11.18
N ALA A 66 -17.83 -4.55 -10.89
CA ALA A 66 -16.92 -5.56 -10.36
C ALA A 66 -17.12 -5.83 -8.86
N PHE A 67 -17.76 -4.93 -8.13
CA PHE A 67 -17.99 -5.07 -6.69
C PHE A 67 -19.00 -6.20 -6.38
N PRO A 68 -18.71 -7.09 -5.40
CA PRO A 68 -17.47 -7.23 -4.66
C PRO A 68 -16.48 -8.23 -5.28
N ASP A 69 -16.94 -9.13 -6.15
CA ASP A 69 -16.24 -10.36 -6.49
C ASP A 69 -14.98 -10.14 -7.33
N LYS A 70 -14.99 -9.14 -8.23
CA LYS A 70 -13.88 -8.78 -9.12
C LYS A 70 -13.08 -7.57 -8.67
N LEU A 71 -13.43 -6.96 -7.53
CA LEU A 71 -12.71 -5.82 -6.96
C LEU A 71 -11.59 -6.29 -6.02
N GLN A 72 -10.45 -5.62 -6.10
CA GLN A 72 -9.40 -5.65 -5.07
C GLN A 72 -8.95 -4.23 -4.72
N VAL A 73 -8.34 -4.07 -3.55
CA VAL A 73 -7.80 -2.79 -3.09
C VAL A 73 -6.31 -2.94 -2.85
N VAL A 74 -5.53 -1.97 -3.33
CA VAL A 74 -4.10 -1.85 -3.05
C VAL A 74 -3.87 -0.47 -2.45
N SER A 75 -3.21 -0.40 -1.29
CA SER A 75 -2.91 0.86 -0.63
C SER A 75 -1.49 0.89 -0.11
N ASP A 76 -0.86 2.06 -0.18
CA ASP A 76 0.27 2.36 0.70
C ASP A 76 -0.21 2.47 2.17
N PHE A 77 0.72 2.46 3.13
CA PHE A 77 0.42 2.65 4.55
C PHE A 77 0.82 4.03 5.09
N ASP A 78 2.08 4.42 4.95
CA ASP A 78 2.63 5.58 5.65
C ASP A 78 2.14 6.85 4.96
N LYS A 79 1.51 7.77 5.69
CA LYS A 79 0.91 9.00 5.13
C LYS A 79 -0.25 8.76 4.15
N THR A 80 -0.56 7.50 3.84
CA THR A 80 -1.78 7.08 3.14
C THR A 80 -2.87 6.60 4.10
N LEU A 81 -2.66 5.46 4.79
CA LEU A 81 -3.57 4.97 5.83
C LEU A 81 -3.27 5.66 7.17
N SER A 82 -2.01 6.00 7.41
CA SER A 82 -1.59 6.84 8.53
C SER A 82 -1.66 8.33 8.18
N LYS A 83 -1.77 9.17 9.21
CA LYS A 83 -1.85 10.61 9.06
C LYS A 83 -0.52 11.17 8.57
N PHE A 84 -0.61 12.29 7.88
CA PHE A 84 0.54 13.14 7.61
C PHE A 84 0.81 14.12 8.75
N GLN A 85 -0.25 14.75 9.28
CA GLN A 85 -0.14 15.78 10.30
C GLN A 85 -1.04 15.48 11.50
N LEU A 86 -0.53 15.80 12.68
CA LEU A 86 -1.24 15.75 13.94
C LEU A 86 -2.12 17.01 14.13
N LYS A 87 -3.05 16.95 15.10
CA LYS A 87 -3.95 18.08 15.39
C LYS A 87 -3.23 19.36 15.83
N ASN A 88 -2.04 19.22 16.40
CA ASN A 88 -1.21 20.35 16.85
C ASN A 88 -0.33 20.94 15.74
N GLY A 89 -0.41 20.43 14.51
CA GLY A 89 0.42 20.87 13.38
C GLY A 89 1.74 20.12 13.21
N ASP A 90 2.15 19.31 14.19
CA ASP A 90 3.34 18.45 14.06
C ASP A 90 3.13 17.41 12.96
N LEU A 91 4.21 17.04 12.26
CA LEU A 91 4.21 15.86 11.41
C LEU A 91 3.97 14.60 12.25
N ALA A 92 3.04 13.76 11.80
CA ALA A 92 2.90 12.42 12.33
C ALA A 92 4.13 11.58 11.95
N TRP A 93 4.38 10.50 12.68
CA TRP A 93 5.51 9.60 12.38
C TRP A 93 5.17 8.64 11.24
N SER A 94 6.18 8.23 10.48
CA SER A 94 6.17 7.03 9.64
C SER A 94 6.48 5.78 10.47
N THR A 95 6.37 4.60 9.87
CA THR A 95 6.83 3.35 10.48
C THR A 95 8.34 3.36 10.80
N HIS A 96 9.17 3.96 9.95
CA HIS A 96 10.59 4.17 10.19
C HIS A 96 10.84 5.12 11.37
N ASP A 97 10.11 6.23 11.44
CA ASP A 97 10.23 7.16 12.58
C ASP A 97 9.91 6.47 13.91
N VAL A 98 8.95 5.53 13.96
CA VAL A 98 8.68 4.77 15.19
C VAL A 98 9.92 4.00 15.66
N VAL A 99 10.65 3.36 14.74
CA VAL A 99 11.87 2.62 15.08
C VAL A 99 13.00 3.56 15.45
N GLU A 100 13.26 4.59 14.65
CA GLU A 100 14.31 5.57 14.91
C GLU A 100 14.12 6.27 16.27
N GLN A 101 12.89 6.66 16.60
CA GLN A 101 12.57 7.32 17.87
C GLN A 101 12.61 6.36 19.05
N SER A 102 12.34 5.06 18.84
CA SER A 102 12.58 4.02 19.84
C SER A 102 14.07 3.88 20.11
N ILE A 103 14.90 3.83 19.05
CA ILE A 103 16.36 3.73 19.17
C ILE A 103 16.93 4.98 19.84
N PHE A 104 16.40 6.18 19.58
CA PHE A 104 16.82 7.41 20.25
C PHE A 104 16.71 7.34 21.79
N GLN A 105 15.78 6.54 22.33
CA GLN A 105 15.66 6.35 23.78
C GLN A 105 16.83 5.58 24.39
N THR A 106 17.52 4.77 23.60
CA THR A 106 18.56 3.84 24.08
C THR A 106 19.95 4.12 23.51
N ASP A 107 20.04 4.67 22.30
CA ASP A 107 21.29 4.90 21.58
C ASP A 107 21.19 6.18 20.71
N LYS A 108 21.73 7.28 21.24
CA LYS A 108 21.73 8.58 20.57
C LYS A 108 22.73 8.67 19.41
N GLU A 109 23.77 7.85 19.41
CA GLU A 109 24.81 7.85 18.37
C GLU A 109 24.31 7.16 17.10
N ILE A 110 23.60 6.04 17.24
CA ILE A 110 22.90 5.41 16.12
C ILE A 110 21.81 6.34 15.60
N PHE A 111 21.05 7.00 16.48
CA PHE A 111 20.04 7.97 16.06
C PHE A 111 20.62 9.14 15.24
N ALA A 112 21.80 9.64 15.61
CA ALA A 112 22.48 10.68 14.83
C ALA A 112 22.82 10.22 13.40
N GLN A 113 23.18 8.94 13.21
CA GLN A 113 23.45 8.39 11.88
C GLN A 113 22.20 8.36 10.99
N PHE A 114 21.02 8.04 11.53
CA PHE A 114 19.75 8.15 10.78
C PHE A 114 19.50 9.57 10.30
N LYS A 115 19.76 10.58 11.15
CA LYS A 115 19.64 11.99 10.74
C LYS A 115 20.57 12.34 9.59
N SER A 116 21.84 11.94 9.67
CA SER A 116 22.81 12.20 8.59
C SER A 116 22.41 11.51 7.28
N LEU A 117 21.88 10.29 7.33
CA LEU A 117 21.33 9.62 6.15
C LEU A 117 20.14 10.40 5.56
N ARG A 118 19.20 10.82 6.41
CA ARG A 118 18.02 11.60 6.00
C ARG A 118 18.41 12.93 5.36
N GLU A 119 19.33 13.68 5.96
CA GLU A 119 19.85 14.95 5.42
C GLU A 119 20.46 14.78 4.04
N LYS A 120 21.13 13.64 3.79
CA LYS A 120 21.75 13.32 2.50
C LYS A 120 20.75 12.89 1.43
N TYR A 121 19.81 12.02 1.76
CA TYR A 121 18.99 11.31 0.77
C TYR A 121 17.58 11.87 0.58
N TYR A 122 17.02 12.56 1.57
CA TYR A 122 15.69 13.17 1.46
C TYR A 122 15.61 14.19 0.30
N PRO A 123 16.61 15.09 0.08
CA PRO A 123 16.58 15.99 -1.06
C PRO A 123 16.61 15.26 -2.42
N VAL A 124 17.26 14.09 -2.49
CA VAL A 124 17.36 13.28 -3.72
C VAL A 124 16.03 12.61 -4.04
N GLU A 125 15.34 12.03 -3.05
CA GLU A 125 14.03 11.40 -3.23
C GLU A 125 13.02 12.37 -3.86
N PHE A 126 12.97 13.60 -3.35
CA PHE A 126 12.02 14.62 -3.77
C PHE A 126 12.54 15.57 -4.87
N ASP A 127 13.73 15.31 -5.43
CA ASP A 127 14.27 16.17 -6.49
C ASP A 127 13.36 16.12 -7.74
N PRO A 128 12.74 17.24 -8.16
CA PRO A 128 11.87 17.25 -9.34
C PRO A 128 12.64 17.21 -10.67
N HIS A 129 13.97 17.32 -10.64
CA HIS A 129 14.84 17.33 -11.82
C HIS A 129 15.53 15.99 -12.09
N MET A 130 15.42 15.04 -11.17
CA MET A 130 15.92 13.67 -11.35
C MET A 130 14.79 12.73 -11.79
N SER A 131 15.10 11.83 -12.71
CA SER A 131 14.22 10.71 -13.07
C SER A 131 14.08 9.74 -11.89
N ASP A 132 13.06 8.90 -11.91
CA ASP A 132 12.91 7.88 -10.86
C ASP A 132 14.05 6.85 -10.98
N GLU A 133 14.49 6.52 -12.20
CA GLU A 133 15.62 5.63 -12.47
C GLU A 133 16.93 6.12 -11.86
N ASP A 134 17.22 7.42 -11.95
CA ASP A 134 18.44 8.02 -11.39
C ASP A 134 18.42 8.06 -9.85
N LYS A 135 17.23 8.04 -9.25
CA LYS A 135 17.05 8.05 -7.78
C LYS A 135 17.18 6.66 -7.16
N ILE A 136 16.84 5.60 -7.90
CA ILE A 136 16.81 4.21 -7.40
C ILE A 136 18.09 3.84 -6.64
N PRO A 137 19.32 4.00 -7.18
CA PRO A 137 20.54 3.58 -6.46
C PRO A 137 20.74 4.32 -5.13
N SER A 138 20.31 5.59 -5.06
CA SER A 138 20.37 6.38 -3.84
C SER A 138 19.36 5.89 -2.79
N MET A 139 18.14 5.53 -3.22
CA MET A 139 17.13 4.98 -2.32
C MET A 139 17.53 3.58 -1.82
N GLU A 140 18.05 2.72 -2.68
CA GLU A 140 18.56 1.41 -2.28
C GLU A 140 19.64 1.53 -1.20
N HIS A 141 20.62 2.43 -1.41
CA HIS A 141 21.66 2.67 -0.42
C HIS A 141 21.11 3.25 0.88
N TRP A 142 20.15 4.17 0.79
CA TRP A 142 19.55 4.80 1.98
C TRP A 142 18.79 3.77 2.82
N TRP A 143 17.87 3.01 2.22
CA TRP A 143 17.09 1.98 2.94
C TRP A 143 18.01 0.92 3.53
N LYS A 144 18.98 0.42 2.75
CA LYS A 144 19.95 -0.56 3.24
C LYS A 144 20.73 -0.04 4.46
N SER A 145 21.22 1.20 4.38
CA SER A 145 21.94 1.83 5.49
C SER A 145 21.06 2.00 6.73
N CYS A 146 19.79 2.39 6.55
CA CYS A 146 18.83 2.46 7.65
C CYS A 146 18.59 1.08 8.28
N HIS A 147 18.38 0.04 7.47
CA HIS A 147 18.20 -1.33 7.95
C HIS A 147 19.42 -1.82 8.73
N ASP A 148 20.64 -1.58 8.24
CA ASP A 148 21.89 -1.94 8.91
C ASP A 148 22.01 -1.24 10.28
N LEU A 149 21.59 0.01 10.40
CA LEU A 149 21.56 0.74 11.68
C LEU A 149 20.52 0.16 12.65
N ILE A 150 19.35 -0.26 12.16
CA ILE A 150 18.33 -0.93 12.98
C ILE A 150 18.89 -2.24 13.53
N VAL A 151 19.55 -3.06 12.72
CA VAL A 151 20.19 -4.30 13.15
C VAL A 151 21.31 -4.01 14.17
N LYS A 152 22.17 -3.03 13.89
CA LYS A 152 23.26 -2.60 14.78
C LYS A 152 22.75 -2.17 16.16
N SER A 153 21.58 -1.55 16.23
CA SER A 153 20.96 -1.10 17.48
C SER A 153 20.51 -2.24 18.40
N LYS A 154 20.44 -3.48 17.88
CA LYS A 154 19.93 -4.66 18.61
C LYS A 154 18.54 -4.41 19.20
N THR A 155 17.69 -3.71 18.44
CA THR A 155 16.32 -3.41 18.85
C THR A 155 15.55 -4.70 19.15
N LYS A 156 14.88 -4.75 20.29
CA LYS A 156 14.02 -5.87 20.67
C LYS A 156 12.59 -5.64 20.19
N ALA A 157 12.02 -6.58 19.43
CA ALA A 157 10.68 -6.50 18.85
C ALA A 157 9.59 -6.19 19.89
N SER A 158 9.61 -6.87 21.05
CA SER A 158 8.66 -6.61 22.15
C SER A 158 8.76 -5.18 22.72
N SER A 159 9.98 -4.62 22.80
CA SER A 159 10.18 -3.24 23.26
C SER A 159 9.65 -2.25 22.23
N LEU A 160 9.86 -2.54 20.94
CA LEU A 160 9.35 -1.74 19.85
C LEU A 160 7.82 -1.77 19.79
N GLU A 161 7.18 -2.94 19.94
CA GLU A 161 5.72 -3.07 20.03
C GLU A 161 5.15 -2.22 21.19
N ALA A 162 5.77 -2.30 22.36
CA ALA A 162 5.38 -1.48 23.51
C ALA A 162 5.57 0.03 23.25
N PHE A 163 6.62 0.41 22.51
CA PHE A 163 6.88 1.79 22.12
C PHE A 163 5.87 2.31 21.10
N THR A 164 5.47 1.49 20.11
CA THR A 164 4.47 1.84 19.09
C THR A 164 3.18 2.36 19.72
N ALA A 165 2.76 1.80 20.87
CA ALA A 165 1.55 2.22 21.59
C ALA A 165 1.57 3.69 22.08
N LYS A 166 2.74 4.30 22.23
CA LYS A 166 2.95 5.70 22.68
C LYS A 166 3.47 6.60 21.57
N SER A 167 3.61 6.07 20.36
CA SER A 167 4.22 6.77 19.23
C SER A 167 3.31 7.84 18.63
N LYS A 168 3.88 8.74 17.82
CA LYS A 168 3.12 9.71 17.01
C LYS A 168 2.66 9.14 15.66
N LEU A 169 2.73 7.82 15.45
CA LEU A 169 2.16 7.15 14.28
C LEU A 169 0.67 6.91 14.54
N ILE A 170 -0.18 7.67 13.85
CA ILE A 170 -1.64 7.66 14.07
C ILE A 170 -2.34 7.39 12.75
N LEU A 171 -3.27 6.43 12.74
CA LEU A 171 -4.12 6.16 11.58
C LEU A 171 -5.03 7.37 11.25
N ARG A 172 -5.33 7.56 9.96
CA ARG A 172 -6.35 8.52 9.53
C ARG A 172 -7.68 8.20 10.19
N ARG A 173 -8.42 9.26 10.53
CA ARG A 173 -9.74 9.09 11.15
C ARG A 173 -10.65 8.34 10.16
N GLU A 174 -11.56 7.52 10.69
CA GLU A 174 -12.49 6.71 9.90
C GLU A 174 -11.86 5.62 9.02
N VAL A 175 -10.55 5.33 9.11
CA VAL A 175 -9.93 4.24 8.33
C VAL A 175 -10.51 2.87 8.70
N SER A 176 -10.91 2.66 9.95
CA SER A 176 -11.52 1.38 10.38
C SER A 176 -12.81 1.06 9.65
N VAL A 177 -13.57 2.07 9.23
CA VAL A 177 -14.79 1.88 8.41
C VAL A 177 -14.43 1.27 7.05
N PHE A 178 -13.29 1.66 6.48
CA PHE A 178 -12.80 1.12 5.23
C PHE A 178 -12.46 -0.37 5.37
N PHE A 179 -11.67 -0.72 6.40
CA PHE A 179 -11.35 -2.11 6.72
C PHE A 179 -12.63 -2.95 6.92
N ASP A 180 -13.60 -2.43 7.68
CA ASP A 180 -14.88 -3.09 7.93
C ASP A 180 -15.65 -3.40 6.64
N ILE A 181 -15.74 -2.43 5.71
CA ILE A 181 -16.45 -2.63 4.44
C ILE A 181 -15.76 -3.71 3.60
N LEU A 182 -14.43 -3.64 3.48
CA LEU A 182 -13.67 -4.62 2.70
C LEU A 182 -13.77 -6.02 3.31
N GLN A 183 -13.65 -6.13 4.63
CA GLN A 183 -13.74 -7.41 5.33
C GLN A 183 -15.13 -8.04 5.19
N ARG A 184 -16.21 -7.27 5.44
CA ARG A 184 -17.60 -7.78 5.33
C ARG A 184 -17.93 -8.29 3.92
N ASN A 185 -17.33 -7.68 2.89
CA ASN A 185 -17.53 -8.06 1.49
C ASN A 185 -16.44 -8.99 0.95
N ARG A 186 -15.51 -9.47 1.80
CA ARG A 186 -14.40 -10.37 1.42
C ARG A 186 -13.54 -9.84 0.26
N ILE A 187 -13.36 -8.52 0.21
CA ILE A 187 -12.53 -7.84 -0.79
C ILE A 187 -11.08 -7.89 -0.32
N PRO A 188 -10.13 -8.42 -1.10
CA PRO A 188 -8.71 -8.45 -0.76
C PRO A 188 -8.20 -7.04 -0.64
N PHE A 189 -7.50 -6.80 0.46
CA PHE A 189 -6.88 -5.54 0.75
C PHE A 189 -5.38 -5.73 0.89
N ILE A 190 -4.63 -5.30 -0.10
CA ILE A 190 -3.17 -5.37 -0.10
C ILE A 190 -2.65 -4.04 0.44
N ILE A 191 -1.87 -4.11 1.51
CA ILE A 191 -1.10 -2.97 2.00
C ILE A 191 0.33 -3.16 1.51
N PHE A 192 0.74 -2.35 0.55
CA PHE A 192 2.05 -2.44 -0.11
C PHE A 192 2.90 -1.23 0.27
N SER A 193 3.75 -1.42 1.28
CA SER A 193 4.45 -0.35 1.98
C SER A 193 5.97 -0.54 1.93
N ALA A 194 6.68 0.53 1.57
CA ALA A 194 8.14 0.64 1.71
C ALA A 194 8.58 0.89 3.17
N GLY A 195 7.63 0.95 4.10
CA GLY A 195 7.86 1.05 5.54
C GLY A 195 8.25 -0.27 6.19
N ILE A 196 8.04 -0.36 7.51
CA ILE A 196 8.38 -1.52 8.34
C ILE A 196 7.12 -2.32 8.69
N GLY A 197 7.02 -3.54 8.14
CA GLY A 197 5.83 -4.39 8.19
C GLY A 197 5.42 -4.82 9.61
N ASP A 198 6.39 -5.06 10.50
CA ASP A 198 6.12 -5.39 11.91
C ASP A 198 5.42 -4.23 12.63
N VAL A 199 5.89 -2.99 12.40
CA VAL A 199 5.29 -1.79 12.99
C VAL A 199 3.87 -1.58 12.46
N ILE A 200 3.64 -1.79 11.16
CA ILE A 200 2.29 -1.78 10.57
C ILE A 200 1.40 -2.80 11.29
N THR A 201 1.91 -4.02 11.49
CA THR A 201 1.19 -5.09 12.18
C THR A 201 0.82 -4.71 13.61
N TYR A 202 1.74 -4.11 14.38
CA TYR A 202 1.46 -3.64 15.75
C TYR A 202 0.37 -2.57 15.77
N VAL A 203 0.45 -1.59 14.86
CA VAL A 203 -0.55 -0.52 14.74
C VAL A 203 -1.93 -1.09 14.38
N LEU A 204 -2.01 -1.97 13.38
CA LEU A 204 -3.26 -2.58 12.95
C LEU A 204 -3.88 -3.44 14.06
N LYS A 205 -3.10 -4.32 14.71
CA LYS A 205 -3.60 -5.12 15.84
C LYS A 205 -4.13 -4.26 16.98
N ARG A 206 -3.46 -3.15 17.29
CA ARG A 206 -3.92 -2.21 18.32
C ARG A 206 -5.23 -1.53 17.95
N HIS A 207 -5.38 -1.08 16.71
CA HIS A 207 -6.55 -0.33 16.27
C HIS A 207 -7.76 -1.21 15.90
N LEU A 208 -7.52 -2.42 15.37
CA LEU A 208 -8.54 -3.32 14.84
C LEU A 208 -8.71 -4.62 15.66
N LYS A 209 -8.00 -4.75 16.79
CA LYS A 209 -7.85 -5.97 17.63
C LYS A 209 -7.02 -7.08 16.98
N SER A 210 -7.14 -7.27 15.67
CA SER A 210 -6.34 -8.18 14.86
C SER A 210 -6.19 -7.63 13.45
N VAL A 211 -5.20 -8.11 12.70
CA VAL A 211 -5.15 -7.86 11.25
C VAL A 211 -6.29 -8.66 10.60
N PRO A 212 -7.20 -8.05 9.83
CA PRO A 212 -8.29 -8.77 9.16
C PRO A 212 -7.78 -9.83 8.17
N GLU A 213 -8.49 -10.96 8.02
CA GLU A 213 -8.07 -12.08 7.16
C GLU A 213 -8.01 -11.73 5.66
N ASN A 214 -8.77 -10.73 5.23
CA ASN A 214 -8.74 -10.24 3.85
C ASN A 214 -7.57 -9.28 3.58
N VAL A 215 -6.78 -8.93 4.60
CA VAL A 215 -5.62 -8.05 4.48
C VAL A 215 -4.36 -8.85 4.24
N HIS A 216 -3.59 -8.44 3.24
CA HIS A 216 -2.26 -8.98 2.97
C HIS A 216 -1.23 -7.85 3.01
N LEU A 217 -0.16 -8.03 3.78
CA LEU A 217 0.88 -7.03 3.97
C LEU A 217 2.10 -7.40 3.13
N ILE A 218 2.56 -6.47 2.28
CA ILE A 218 3.81 -6.56 1.52
C ILE A 218 4.67 -5.38 1.97
N SER A 219 5.72 -5.65 2.74
CA SER A 219 6.54 -4.62 3.38
C SER A 219 7.89 -5.16 3.87
N ASN A 220 8.77 -4.30 4.40
CA ASN A 220 10.04 -4.72 4.99
C ASN A 220 9.80 -5.31 6.38
N PHE A 221 9.85 -6.63 6.50
CA PHE A 221 9.66 -7.33 7.78
C PHE A 221 11.00 -7.67 8.44
N PHE A 222 11.06 -7.61 9.77
CA PHE A 222 12.24 -8.01 10.51
C PHE A 222 12.49 -9.52 10.40
N GLU A 223 13.77 -9.87 10.38
CA GLU A 223 14.24 -11.18 10.81
C GLU A 223 14.64 -11.10 12.28
N LEU A 224 14.12 -12.02 13.10
CA LEU A 224 14.40 -12.08 14.53
C LEU A 224 15.34 -13.25 14.84
N ASN A 225 16.23 -13.05 15.81
CA ASN A 225 17.22 -14.06 16.24
C ASN A 225 16.61 -15.41 16.70
N ASP A 226 15.29 -15.50 16.89
CA ASP A 226 14.57 -16.70 17.32
C ASP A 226 14.62 -17.80 16.26
N GLU A 227 14.59 -17.43 14.98
CA GLU A 227 14.66 -18.38 13.87
C GLU A 227 16.08 -18.98 13.74
N VAL A 228 17.11 -18.16 13.95
CA VAL A 228 18.52 -18.60 14.01
C VAL A 228 18.73 -19.54 15.21
N TYR A 229 18.05 -19.27 16.32
CA TYR A 229 18.14 -20.10 17.52
C TYR A 229 17.56 -21.50 17.33
N ILE A 230 16.41 -21.61 16.64
CA ILE A 230 15.82 -22.91 16.29
C ILE A 230 16.80 -23.70 15.40
N TYR A 231 17.45 -23.06 14.43
CA TYR A 231 18.42 -23.72 13.56
C TYR A 231 19.65 -24.21 14.35
N ILE A 232 20.22 -23.38 15.23
CA ILE A 232 21.31 -23.77 16.14
C ILE A 232 20.87 -24.89 17.09
N TYR A 233 19.62 -24.83 17.60
CA TYR A 233 19.06 -25.84 18.50
C TYR A 233 18.85 -27.19 17.78
N ILE A 234 18.36 -27.18 16.54
CA ILE A 234 18.21 -28.36 15.68
C ILE A 234 19.60 -28.94 15.35
N LEU A 235 20.56 -28.11 14.92
CA LEU A 235 21.95 -28.54 14.67
C LEU A 235 22.58 -29.17 15.91
N LYS A 236 22.37 -28.56 17.10
CA LYS A 236 22.82 -29.10 18.39
C LYS A 236 22.11 -30.39 18.78
N ARG A 237 20.87 -30.63 18.36
CA ARG A 237 20.17 -31.89 18.57
C ARG A 237 20.73 -33.01 17.70
N THR A 238 21.24 -32.66 16.52
CA THR A 238 22.00 -33.56 15.64
C THR A 238 23.43 -33.79 16.15
N ILE A 239 24.05 -32.77 16.76
CA ILE A 239 25.40 -32.83 17.38
C ILE A 239 25.34 -33.27 18.86
N LYS A 240 24.16 -33.70 19.35
CA LYS A 240 23.88 -33.98 20.78
C LYS A 240 24.65 -35.16 21.38
N LEU A 241 25.52 -35.83 20.62
CA LEU A 241 26.49 -36.77 21.17
C LEU A 241 27.78 -36.11 21.70
N ALA A 242 28.07 -34.83 21.41
CA ALA A 242 29.42 -34.28 21.67
C ALA A 242 29.54 -33.11 22.66
N LEU A 243 28.48 -32.38 23.03
CA LEU A 243 28.65 -31.16 23.85
C LEU A 243 27.66 -31.08 25.02
N GLN A 244 28.04 -31.75 26.11
CA GLN A 244 27.36 -31.75 27.40
C GLN A 244 27.83 -30.59 28.31
N ILE A 245 28.12 -29.40 27.77
CA ILE A 245 28.56 -28.26 28.60
C ILE A 245 28.04 -26.93 28.03
N ILE A 246 26.76 -26.62 28.29
CA ILE A 246 26.26 -25.24 28.19
C ILE A 246 25.69 -24.93 29.57
N THR A 247 26.35 -24.04 30.30
CA THR A 247 25.97 -23.66 31.66
C THR A 247 24.72 -22.77 31.65
N PHE A 248 23.97 -22.76 32.76
CA PHE A 248 22.73 -21.97 32.94
C PHE A 248 22.89 -20.48 32.58
N ALA A 249 24.09 -19.90 32.80
CA ALA A 249 24.42 -18.52 32.43
C ALA A 249 24.41 -18.27 30.91
N GLN A 250 24.92 -19.20 30.09
CA GLN A 250 24.83 -19.11 28.63
C GLN A 250 23.36 -19.23 28.19
N PHE A 251 22.56 -20.07 28.84
CA PHE A 251 21.12 -20.19 28.55
C PHE A 251 20.34 -18.90 28.84
N SER A 252 20.69 -18.19 29.92
CA SER A 252 20.12 -16.88 30.26
C SER A 252 20.56 -15.77 29.28
N LEU A 253 21.83 -15.78 28.86
CA LEU A 253 22.34 -14.85 27.83
C LEU A 253 21.65 -15.08 26.47
N LEU A 254 21.44 -16.35 26.12
CA LEU A 254 20.78 -16.77 24.89
C LEU A 254 19.27 -16.43 24.89
N ARG A 255 18.57 -16.53 26.03
CA ARG A 255 17.19 -15.99 26.19
C ARG A 255 17.13 -14.46 26.09
N CYS A 256 18.20 -13.76 26.48
CA CYS A 256 18.27 -12.30 26.37
C CYS A 256 18.35 -11.82 24.92
N LEU A 257 18.91 -12.65 24.02
CA LEU A 257 19.00 -12.37 22.58
C LEU A 257 17.72 -12.69 21.80
N GLN A 258 16.73 -13.32 22.45
CA GLN A 258 15.46 -13.68 21.86
C GLN A 258 14.63 -12.42 21.53
N GLY A 259 14.08 -12.37 20.32
CA GLY A 259 13.25 -11.29 19.80
C GLY A 259 14.04 -10.04 19.43
N ILE A 260 15.36 -10.14 19.24
CA ILE A 260 16.19 -9.05 18.71
C ILE A 260 16.16 -9.07 17.18
N VAL A 261 15.97 -7.89 16.58
CA VAL A 261 16.09 -7.69 15.14
C VAL A 261 17.53 -7.94 14.69
N CYS A 262 17.71 -8.95 13.83
CA CYS A 262 19.02 -9.34 13.30
C CYS A 262 19.15 -9.16 11.79
N GLY A 263 18.06 -8.88 11.10
CA GLY A 263 18.01 -8.67 9.66
C GLY A 263 16.64 -8.17 9.21
N PHE A 264 16.46 -8.11 7.90
CA PHE A 264 15.19 -7.87 7.24
C PHE A 264 14.98 -8.95 6.19
N LYS A 265 13.73 -9.38 6.02
CA LYS A 265 13.37 -10.31 4.96
C LYS A 265 13.55 -9.63 3.60
N GLU A 266 14.19 -10.33 2.69
CA GLU A 266 14.38 -9.89 1.31
C GLU A 266 13.15 -10.25 0.44
N PRO A 267 12.88 -9.49 -0.64
CA PRO A 267 13.62 -8.32 -1.13
C PRO A 267 13.25 -7.04 -0.37
N MET A 268 14.23 -6.15 -0.23
CA MET A 268 14.01 -4.79 0.28
C MET A 268 13.06 -3.96 -0.62
N ILE A 269 12.08 -3.31 0.01
CA ILE A 269 11.09 -2.44 -0.64
C ILE A 269 11.38 -0.98 -0.29
N HIS A 270 11.57 -0.14 -1.30
CA HIS A 270 11.73 1.31 -1.19
C HIS A 270 10.71 2.04 -2.09
N THR A 271 10.71 3.38 -2.06
CA THR A 271 9.69 4.22 -2.73
C THR A 271 9.50 3.93 -4.23
N PHE A 272 10.52 3.45 -4.95
CA PHE A 272 10.52 3.31 -6.41
C PHE A 272 10.49 1.87 -6.93
N ASN A 273 10.43 0.85 -6.07
CA ASN A 273 10.40 -0.56 -6.50
C ASN A 273 9.13 -1.32 -6.08
N LYS A 274 8.04 -0.61 -5.75
CA LYS A 274 6.74 -1.20 -5.39
C LYS A 274 6.02 -1.82 -6.60
N ASN A 275 6.55 -2.92 -7.10
CA ASN A 275 6.00 -3.64 -8.24
C ASN A 275 6.15 -5.16 -8.05
N ALA A 276 5.76 -5.93 -9.06
CA ALA A 276 5.79 -7.40 -9.00
C ALA A 276 7.18 -8.00 -8.68
N SER A 277 8.27 -7.27 -8.94
CA SER A 277 9.64 -7.78 -8.70
C SER A 277 9.98 -7.97 -7.22
N VAL A 278 9.32 -7.23 -6.33
CA VAL A 278 9.56 -7.33 -4.86
C VAL A 278 8.57 -8.25 -4.15
N ILE A 279 7.76 -8.97 -4.92
CA ILE A 279 6.77 -9.89 -4.40
C ILE A 279 7.35 -11.30 -4.36
N VAL A 280 7.59 -11.79 -3.14
CA VAL A 280 8.01 -13.17 -2.91
C VAL A 280 6.77 -14.06 -2.85
N ASP A 281 6.80 -15.20 -3.55
CA ASP A 281 5.73 -16.20 -3.56
C ASP A 281 5.66 -16.97 -2.22
N GLU A 282 5.58 -16.26 -1.08
CA GLU A 282 5.42 -16.86 0.25
C GLU A 282 4.00 -17.42 0.47
N GLY A 283 3.11 -17.28 -0.51
CA GLY A 283 1.75 -17.80 -0.41
C GLY A 283 0.99 -17.79 -1.72
N LYS A 284 1.17 -18.82 -2.54
CA LYS A 284 0.32 -19.14 -3.71
C LYS A 284 -1.18 -18.94 -3.44
N CYS A 285 -1.64 -19.22 -2.21
CA CYS A 285 -3.03 -19.08 -1.81
C CYS A 285 -3.57 -17.63 -1.84
N PHE A 286 -2.76 -16.61 -1.56
CA PHE A 286 -3.25 -15.22 -1.63
C PHE A 286 -3.35 -14.74 -3.07
N TYR A 287 -2.33 -14.99 -3.90
CA TYR A 287 -2.33 -14.61 -5.31
C TYR A 287 -3.43 -15.32 -6.11
N GLU A 288 -3.75 -16.57 -5.77
CA GLU A 288 -4.93 -17.27 -6.28
C GLU A 288 -6.26 -16.55 -5.99
N LYS A 289 -6.38 -15.86 -4.84
CA LYS A 289 -7.59 -15.09 -4.46
C LYS A 289 -7.72 -13.76 -5.19
N ILE A 290 -6.64 -13.24 -5.78
CA ILE A 290 -6.65 -11.96 -6.50
C ILE A 290 -6.49 -12.11 -8.02
N ARG A 291 -6.17 -13.32 -8.53
CA ARG A 291 -5.93 -13.56 -9.96
C ARG A 291 -7.09 -13.20 -10.89
N ASN A 292 -8.33 -13.34 -10.41
CA ASN A 292 -9.56 -13.08 -11.18
C ASN A 292 -10.22 -11.74 -10.80
N ARG A 293 -9.47 -10.84 -10.14
CA ARG A 293 -9.98 -9.56 -9.65
C ARG A 293 -9.46 -8.42 -10.52
N ASP A 294 -10.10 -8.21 -11.65
CA ASP A 294 -9.59 -7.33 -12.70
C ASP A 294 -9.86 -5.83 -12.46
N CYS A 295 -10.47 -5.45 -11.33
CA CYS A 295 -10.68 -4.05 -10.97
C CYS A 295 -9.94 -3.70 -9.68
N VAL A 296 -9.19 -2.60 -9.71
CA VAL A 296 -8.34 -2.18 -8.61
C VAL A 296 -8.71 -0.77 -8.15
N LEU A 297 -8.98 -0.63 -6.86
CA LEU A 297 -8.94 0.67 -6.19
C LEU A 297 -7.53 0.84 -5.60
N LEU A 298 -6.76 1.76 -6.17
CA LEU A 298 -5.39 2.06 -5.75
C LEU A 298 -5.39 3.33 -4.91
N ILE A 299 -4.77 3.29 -3.73
CA ILE A 299 -4.69 4.44 -2.82
C ILE A 299 -3.23 4.67 -2.40
N GLY A 300 -2.71 5.88 -2.60
CA GLY A 300 -1.34 6.24 -2.25
C GLY A 300 -1.22 7.70 -1.86
N ASP A 301 -0.02 8.13 -1.50
CA ASP A 301 0.30 9.53 -1.20
C ASP A 301 1.61 9.98 -1.81
N SER A 302 2.27 9.13 -2.60
CA SER A 302 3.46 9.46 -3.37
C SER A 302 3.23 9.20 -4.87
N LEU A 303 4.13 9.70 -5.72
CA LEU A 303 4.11 9.34 -7.14
C LEU A 303 4.64 7.91 -7.38
N GLY A 304 5.44 7.35 -6.46
CA GLY A 304 5.88 5.96 -6.51
C GLY A 304 4.73 4.96 -6.33
N ASP A 305 3.64 5.37 -5.68
CA ASP A 305 2.48 4.50 -5.44
C ASP A 305 1.59 4.30 -6.68
N VAL A 306 1.70 5.19 -7.67
CA VAL A 306 0.86 5.22 -8.88
C VAL A 306 0.95 3.91 -9.68
N HIS A 307 2.09 3.24 -9.56
CA HIS A 307 2.44 2.02 -10.27
C HIS A 307 2.55 0.80 -9.34
N MET A 308 1.92 0.84 -8.15
CA MET A 308 1.83 -0.35 -7.30
C MET A 308 1.24 -1.52 -8.08
N ASP A 309 2.11 -2.45 -8.45
CA ASP A 309 1.77 -3.65 -9.20
C ASP A 309 1.97 -4.88 -8.31
N VAL A 310 0.90 -5.66 -8.17
CA VAL A 310 0.89 -6.87 -7.36
C VAL A 310 1.13 -8.15 -8.18
N GLY A 311 1.62 -8.02 -9.42
CA GLY A 311 2.14 -9.13 -10.23
C GLY A 311 1.07 -10.06 -10.79
N VAL A 312 -0.13 -9.54 -11.01
CA VAL A 312 -1.25 -10.33 -11.52
C VAL A 312 -1.69 -9.73 -12.85
N VAL A 313 -1.31 -10.42 -13.92
CA VAL A 313 -1.45 -9.99 -15.32
C VAL A 313 -2.90 -10.14 -15.79
N THR A 314 -3.67 -9.05 -15.75
CA THR A 314 -4.89 -8.86 -16.55
C THR A 314 -5.07 -7.37 -16.88
N GLU A 315 -5.78 -7.04 -17.97
CA GLU A 315 -6.21 -5.67 -18.28
C GLU A 315 -7.08 -5.16 -17.12
N ARG A 316 -6.52 -4.25 -16.32
CA ARG A 316 -7.17 -3.78 -15.09
C ARG A 316 -7.79 -2.41 -15.28
N CYS A 317 -9.06 -2.28 -14.90
CA CYS A 317 -9.59 -0.95 -14.60
C CYS A 317 -9.05 -0.53 -13.23
N ILE A 318 -8.17 0.47 -13.21
CA ILE A 318 -7.56 1.01 -11.99
C ILE A 318 -8.11 2.42 -11.74
N LEU A 319 -8.81 2.59 -10.62
CA LEU A 319 -9.18 3.90 -10.08
C LEU A 319 -8.15 4.31 -9.03
N LYS A 320 -7.40 5.37 -9.31
CA LYS A 320 -6.28 5.85 -8.47
C LYS A 320 -6.71 7.02 -7.61
N VAL A 321 -6.52 6.91 -6.30
CA VAL A 321 -6.82 7.95 -5.30
C VAL A 321 -5.53 8.36 -4.58
N GLY A 322 -5.14 9.62 -4.70
CA GLY A 322 -3.90 10.14 -4.15
C GLY A 322 -4.13 11.12 -3.00
N PHE A 323 -3.49 10.91 -1.85
CA PHE A 323 -3.41 11.93 -0.79
C PHE A 323 -2.28 12.91 -1.11
N LEU A 324 -2.62 14.15 -1.45
CA LEU A 324 -1.64 15.23 -1.58
C LEU A 324 -1.49 15.91 -0.22
N ASN A 325 -0.53 15.41 0.56
CA ASN A 325 -0.28 15.83 1.94
C ASN A 325 0.53 17.12 2.06
N GLU A 326 1.33 17.44 1.03
CA GLU A 326 2.09 18.68 0.95
C GLU A 326 1.65 19.49 -0.27
N ASN A 327 1.31 20.76 -0.04
CA ASN A 327 0.76 21.62 -1.08
C ASN A 327 1.87 22.35 -1.85
N CYS A 328 2.55 21.61 -2.74
CA CYS A 328 3.47 22.19 -3.73
C CYS A 328 2.77 22.23 -5.10
N GLU A 329 2.71 23.41 -5.75
CA GLU A 329 2.01 23.56 -7.03
C GLU A 329 2.62 22.68 -8.14
N LYS A 330 3.96 22.50 -8.14
CA LYS A 330 4.62 21.56 -9.07
C LYS A 330 4.17 20.12 -8.86
N LEU A 331 4.11 19.68 -7.59
CA LEU A 331 3.68 18.33 -7.24
C LEU A 331 2.22 18.11 -7.61
N LYS A 332 1.37 19.11 -7.36
CA LYS A 332 -0.05 19.10 -7.72
C LYS A 332 -0.29 18.87 -9.21
N GLN A 333 0.53 19.46 -10.09
CA GLN A 333 0.41 19.23 -11.54
C GLN A 333 0.77 17.80 -11.93
N ARG A 334 1.83 17.22 -11.35
CA ARG A 334 2.16 15.79 -11.53
C ARG A 334 1.06 14.88 -10.98
N TYR A 335 0.46 15.22 -9.84
CA TYR A 335 -0.66 14.42 -9.30
C TYR A 335 -1.87 14.43 -10.23
N LYS A 336 -2.15 15.55 -10.89
CA LYS A 336 -3.26 15.64 -11.85
C LYS A 336 -3.07 14.78 -13.10
N SER A 337 -1.83 14.46 -13.49
CA SER A 337 -1.58 13.52 -14.59
C SER A 337 -1.68 12.06 -14.16
N GLU A 338 -1.38 11.75 -12.89
CA GLU A 338 -1.25 10.38 -12.43
C GLU A 338 -2.46 9.82 -11.66
N TYR A 339 -3.20 10.66 -10.94
CA TYR A 339 -4.31 10.27 -10.05
C TYR A 339 -5.68 10.70 -10.59
N ASP A 340 -6.69 9.84 -10.46
CA ASP A 340 -8.06 10.13 -10.85
C ASP A 340 -8.80 10.99 -9.81
N VAL A 341 -8.43 10.85 -8.54
CA VAL A 341 -8.93 11.65 -7.41
C VAL A 341 -7.77 12.06 -6.54
N ILE A 342 -7.64 13.35 -6.27
CA ILE A 342 -6.60 13.91 -5.40
C ILE A 342 -7.27 14.48 -4.15
N ILE A 343 -6.78 14.10 -2.98
CA ILE A 343 -7.26 14.53 -1.67
C ILE A 343 -6.21 15.42 -1.02
N CYS A 344 -6.45 16.72 -0.96
CA CYS A 344 -5.51 17.72 -0.47
C CYS A 344 -5.65 17.93 1.04
N ASN A 345 -4.57 17.72 1.79
CA ASN A 345 -4.44 18.06 3.23
C ASN A 345 -5.54 17.49 4.16
N ASP A 346 -6.29 16.47 3.76
CA ASP A 346 -7.34 15.86 4.59
C ASP A 346 -6.73 14.79 5.51
N GLN A 347 -6.89 14.86 6.83
CA GLN A 347 -6.39 13.87 7.83
C GLN A 347 -7.38 12.74 8.16
N THR A 348 -8.36 12.51 7.28
CA THR A 348 -9.44 11.52 7.40
C THR A 348 -9.43 10.54 6.24
N PHE A 349 -10.19 9.46 6.37
CA PHE A 349 -10.44 8.48 5.31
C PHE A 349 -11.87 8.58 4.74
N ARG A 350 -12.52 9.74 4.91
CA ARG A 350 -13.93 9.94 4.53
C ARG A 350 -14.17 9.84 3.03
N ILE A 351 -13.27 10.39 2.22
CA ILE A 351 -13.41 10.39 0.76
C ILE A 351 -13.26 8.97 0.19
N PRO A 352 -12.21 8.19 0.53
CA PRO A 352 -12.14 6.77 0.11
C PRO A 352 -13.33 5.96 0.61
N ASN A 353 -13.79 6.19 1.85
CA ASN A 353 -15.01 5.57 2.36
C ASN A 353 -16.23 5.93 1.52
N HIS A 354 -16.41 7.19 1.13
CA HIS A 354 -17.56 7.62 0.31
C HIS A 354 -17.55 6.98 -1.08
N ILE A 355 -16.37 6.90 -1.72
CA ILE A 355 -16.18 6.23 -3.01
C ILE A 355 -16.58 4.75 -2.91
N LEU A 356 -16.12 4.06 -1.87
CA LEU A 356 -16.40 2.63 -1.67
C LEU A 356 -17.84 2.36 -1.21
N GLN A 357 -18.37 3.14 -0.26
CA GLN A 357 -19.74 3.01 0.23
C GLN A 357 -20.77 3.25 -0.87
N SER A 358 -20.49 4.14 -1.81
CA SER A 358 -21.35 4.37 -2.96
C SER A 358 -21.48 3.10 -3.83
N MET A 359 -20.55 2.14 -3.70
CA MET A 359 -20.63 0.85 -4.38
C MET A 359 -21.56 -0.16 -3.72
N LEU A 360 -21.96 0.07 -2.46
CA LEU A 360 -22.85 -0.82 -1.72
C LEU A 360 -24.32 -0.67 -2.12
N HIS A 361 -24.70 0.48 -2.69
CA HIS A 361 -26.07 0.71 -3.12
C HIS A 361 -26.42 -0.26 -4.28
N THR A 362 -27.42 -1.10 -4.07
CA THR A 362 -28.06 -1.87 -5.13
C THR A 362 -28.87 -0.92 -5.99
N THR A 363 -28.49 -0.76 -7.25
CA THR A 363 -29.39 -0.25 -8.28
C THR A 363 -30.50 -1.29 -8.40
N SER A 364 -31.67 -0.97 -7.83
CA SER A 364 -32.84 -1.84 -7.81
C SER A 364 -33.39 -2.03 -9.22
#